data_AF-A0A4P7BXP0-F1
#
_entry.id   AF-A0A4P7BXP0-F1
#
_cell.length_a   1.000
_cell.length_b   1.000
_cell.length_c   1.000
_cell.angle_alpha   90.00
_cell.angle_beta   90.00
_cell.angle_gamma   90.00
#
_symmetry.space_group_name_H-M   'P 1'
#
loop_
_entity.id
_entity.type
_entity.pdbx_description
1 polymer ?
#
loop_
_entity_poly.entity_id
_entity_poly.type
_entity_poly.pdbx_seq_one_letter_code
_entity_poly.pdbx_strand_id
1 'polypeptide(L)'
;MPSSCEEYLELLAEFESLPKEISSESIFDIAGYPHYENVASNILAFFLNPNNEHGLGHLILSSLLNLSGASETKQSNVQVSREAYTINGGRLDILIETDNQLIGIENKIYHHLANDLADYSKSLDKWAQPSQLSVVKIVLGIKKEQESFGFVCITYEELFSKVKERLGSYATTSSQKWLLYLIDFIRTIEKLKGDDMEFNENDKFFIENEDRVNSLVNARNRFLSKLNSKVRELQEEIEKPEACEKQWIYAKSCLVHDFNLSGNSIAFDLYVSPAGGTKGSGLACCYL
;
A
#
# COMPACT_ATOMS: atom_id res chain seq x y z
N MET A 1 -40.73 20.83 7.27
CA MET A 1 -39.27 20.94 7.11
C MET A 1 -38.68 20.45 8.42
N PRO A 2 -37.86 19.39 8.41
CA PRO A 2 -37.15 18.97 9.62
C PRO A 2 -36.31 20.14 10.14
N SER A 3 -36.06 20.18 11.44
CA SER A 3 -35.09 21.11 12.00
C SER A 3 -33.69 20.73 11.50
N SER A 4 -32.79 21.71 11.32
CA SER A 4 -31.40 21.44 10.87
C SER A 4 -30.67 20.44 11.77
N CYS A 5 -31.10 20.29 13.03
CA CYS A 5 -30.55 19.31 13.95
C CYS A 5 -31.02 17.87 13.65
N GLU A 6 -32.29 17.69 13.27
CA GLU A 6 -32.82 16.39 12.85
C GLU A 6 -32.14 15.91 11.56
N GLU A 7 -31.91 16.83 10.61
CA GLU A 7 -31.19 16.52 9.36
C GLU A 7 -29.76 16.02 9.62
N TYR A 8 -29.04 16.57 10.61
CA TYR A 8 -27.70 16.07 10.95
C TYR A 8 -27.72 14.77 11.74
N LEU A 9 -28.74 14.53 12.57
CA LEU A 9 -28.89 13.26 13.28
C LEU A 9 -29.17 12.11 12.31
N GLU A 10 -30.01 12.35 11.31
CA GLU A 10 -30.25 11.39 10.22
C GLU A 10 -28.97 11.11 9.43
N LEU A 11 -28.20 12.15 9.07
CA LEU A 11 -26.92 12.00 8.39
C LEU A 11 -25.93 11.12 9.18
N LEU A 12 -25.85 11.34 10.50
CA LEU A 12 -24.96 10.57 11.38
C LEU A 12 -25.43 9.13 11.54
N ALA A 13 -26.74 8.90 11.68
CA ALA A 13 -27.30 7.56 11.80
C ALA A 13 -27.10 6.74 10.51
N GLU A 14 -27.25 7.38 9.35
CA GLU A 14 -26.97 6.78 8.05
C GLU A 14 -25.49 6.38 7.94
N PHE A 15 -24.57 7.29 8.28
CA PHE A 15 -23.14 6.98 8.31
C PHE A 15 -22.77 5.84 9.27
N GLU A 16 -23.35 5.80 10.48
CA GLU A 16 -23.10 4.74 11.47
C GLU A 16 -23.62 3.37 11.02
N SER A 17 -24.60 3.34 10.12
CA SER A 17 -25.17 2.10 9.58
C SER A 17 -24.36 1.47 8.44
N LEU A 18 -23.40 2.23 7.88
CA LEU A 18 -22.56 1.76 6.78
C LEU A 18 -21.64 0.61 7.24
N PRO A 19 -21.33 -0.34 6.34
CA PRO A 19 -20.40 -1.41 6.64
C PRO A 19 -19.05 -0.80 7.04
N LYS A 20 -18.58 -1.12 8.24
CA LYS A 20 -17.24 -0.73 8.67
C LYS A 20 -16.24 -1.38 7.73
N GLU A 21 -15.50 -0.56 6.97
CA GLU A 21 -14.35 -1.03 6.23
C GLU A 21 -13.32 -1.56 7.22
N ILE A 22 -13.29 -2.89 7.38
CA ILE A 22 -12.16 -3.56 8.00
C ILE A 22 -11.11 -3.70 6.89
N SER A 23 -10.47 -2.59 6.54
CA SER A 23 -9.27 -2.65 5.72
C SER A 23 -8.14 -3.14 6.62
N SER A 24 -7.75 -4.41 6.46
CA SER A 24 -6.52 -4.90 7.09
C SER A 24 -5.34 -4.35 6.31
N GLU A 25 -4.49 -3.58 6.97
CA GLU A 25 -3.17 -3.24 6.42
C GLU A 25 -2.38 -4.53 6.21
N SER A 26 -1.80 -4.67 5.02
CA SER A 26 -0.81 -5.71 4.73
C SER A 26 0.51 -5.38 5.40
N ILE A 27 1.40 -6.35 5.57
CA ILE A 27 2.76 -6.08 6.07
C ILE A 27 3.51 -5.08 5.17
N PHE A 28 3.16 -5.04 3.88
CA PHE A 28 3.73 -4.12 2.90
C PHE A 28 3.20 -2.68 3.08
N ASP A 29 1.92 -2.54 3.44
CA ASP A 29 1.32 -1.24 3.79
C ASP A 29 2.01 -0.67 5.05
N ILE A 30 2.17 -1.50 6.08
CA ILE A 30 2.80 -1.12 7.36
C ILE A 30 4.27 -0.74 7.16
N ALA A 31 4.99 -1.47 6.30
CA ALA A 31 6.40 -1.25 6.07
C ALA A 31 6.71 -0.01 5.20
N GLY A 32 5.72 0.56 4.50
CA GLY A 32 5.84 1.85 3.79
C GLY A 32 6.85 1.85 2.64
N TYR A 33 6.86 0.81 1.80
CA TYR A 33 7.91 0.61 0.79
C TYR A 33 7.85 1.60 -0.40
N PRO A 34 8.93 2.37 -0.66
CA PRO A 34 9.12 3.01 -1.95
C PRO A 34 9.58 1.97 -3.00
N HIS A 35 9.18 2.15 -4.27
CA HIS A 35 9.59 1.31 -5.41
C HIS A 35 9.08 -0.14 -5.39
N TYR A 36 7.75 -0.31 -5.43
CA TYR A 36 7.09 -1.62 -5.39
C TYR A 36 7.59 -2.63 -6.44
N GLU A 37 8.07 -2.20 -7.61
CA GLU A 37 8.51 -3.12 -8.68
C GLU A 37 9.68 -4.00 -8.23
N ASN A 38 10.70 -3.44 -7.57
CA ASN A 38 11.84 -4.22 -7.11
C ASN A 38 11.47 -5.15 -5.96
N VAL A 39 10.67 -4.66 -5.01
CA VAL A 39 10.21 -5.44 -3.85
C VAL A 39 9.30 -6.58 -4.29
N ALA A 40 8.29 -6.28 -5.11
CA ALA A 40 7.36 -7.27 -5.66
C ALA A 40 8.10 -8.35 -6.45
N SER A 41 9.12 -7.96 -7.20
CA SER A 41 9.89 -8.94 -7.94
C SER A 41 10.78 -9.83 -7.04
N ASN A 42 11.28 -9.33 -5.91
CA ASN A 42 11.97 -10.17 -4.92
C ASN A 42 11.01 -11.22 -4.33
N ILE A 43 9.78 -10.80 -4.03
CA ILE A 43 8.73 -11.69 -3.52
C ILE A 43 8.33 -12.71 -4.60
N LEU A 44 8.12 -12.27 -5.84
CA LEU A 44 7.84 -13.16 -6.97
C LEU A 44 8.97 -14.15 -7.19
N ALA A 45 10.23 -13.71 -7.20
CA ALA A 45 11.37 -14.61 -7.36
C ALA A 45 11.41 -15.68 -6.26
N PHE A 46 11.04 -15.31 -5.03
CA PHE A 46 10.91 -16.27 -3.94
C PHE A 46 9.82 -17.32 -4.21
N PHE A 47 8.63 -16.92 -4.64
CA PHE A 47 7.51 -17.84 -4.88
C PHE A 47 7.54 -18.58 -6.24
N LEU A 48 8.30 -18.07 -7.22
CA LEU A 48 8.51 -18.70 -8.53
C LEU A 48 9.50 -19.86 -8.45
N ASN A 49 10.37 -19.88 -7.44
CA ASN A 49 11.33 -20.96 -7.24
C ASN A 49 10.73 -22.07 -6.34
N PRO A 50 10.32 -23.22 -6.90
CA PRO A 50 9.70 -24.32 -6.15
C PRO A 50 10.60 -24.93 -5.07
N ASN A 51 11.92 -24.69 -5.14
CA ASN A 51 12.91 -25.21 -4.18
C ASN A 51 13.04 -24.34 -2.92
N ASN A 52 12.38 -23.18 -2.89
CA ASN A 52 12.34 -22.34 -1.70
C ASN A 52 11.40 -22.93 -0.63
N GLU A 53 11.55 -22.44 0.60
CA GLU A 53 10.86 -22.97 1.78
C GLU A 53 9.33 -22.71 1.84
N HIS A 54 8.72 -22.15 0.78
CA HIS A 54 7.29 -21.83 0.76
C HIS A 54 6.35 -23.04 0.66
N GLY A 55 6.82 -24.19 0.16
CA GLY A 55 6.03 -25.43 0.12
C GLY A 55 4.85 -25.41 -0.88
N LEU A 56 4.79 -24.41 -1.76
CA LEU A 56 3.76 -24.29 -2.81
C LEU A 56 4.19 -24.95 -4.14
N GLY A 57 5.34 -25.62 -4.15
CA GLY A 57 5.91 -26.27 -5.33
C GLY A 57 5.89 -25.35 -6.56
N HIS A 58 5.46 -25.88 -7.70
CA HIS A 58 5.39 -25.13 -8.96
C HIS A 58 4.12 -24.29 -9.12
N LEU A 59 3.31 -24.04 -8.07
CA LEU A 59 2.01 -23.39 -8.20
C LEU A 59 2.08 -22.07 -8.99
N ILE A 60 2.96 -21.15 -8.59
CA ILE A 60 3.05 -19.83 -9.24
C ILE A 60 3.66 -19.96 -10.64
N LEU A 61 4.76 -20.70 -10.77
CA LEU A 61 5.44 -20.89 -12.05
C LEU A 61 4.54 -21.57 -13.10
N SER A 62 3.85 -22.65 -12.73
CA SER A 62 2.92 -23.35 -13.64
C SER A 62 1.71 -22.49 -13.99
N SER A 63 1.19 -21.69 -13.06
CA SER A 63 0.10 -20.75 -13.34
C SER A 63 0.53 -19.69 -14.34
N LEU A 64 1.77 -19.18 -14.22
CA LEU A 64 2.33 -18.22 -15.15
C LEU A 64 2.57 -18.82 -16.54
N LEU A 65 3.15 -20.02 -16.63
CA LEU A 65 3.39 -20.72 -17.90
C LEU A 65 2.09 -21.10 -18.61
N ASN A 66 1.04 -21.47 -17.86
CA ASN A 66 -0.28 -21.72 -18.41
C ASN A 66 -0.81 -20.49 -19.16
N LEU A 67 -0.70 -19.32 -18.53
CA LEU A 67 -1.19 -18.05 -19.08
C LEU A 67 -0.34 -17.59 -20.27
N SER A 68 0.96 -17.89 -20.30
CA SER A 68 1.82 -17.57 -21.43
C SER A 68 1.67 -18.53 -22.63
N GLY A 69 0.85 -19.58 -22.50
CA GLY A 69 0.71 -20.64 -23.50
C GLY A 69 1.94 -21.55 -23.63
N ALA A 70 2.86 -21.50 -22.66
CA ALA A 70 4.06 -22.32 -22.65
C ALA A 70 3.77 -23.71 -22.05
N SER A 71 4.65 -24.68 -22.30
CA SER A 71 4.52 -26.02 -21.74
C SER A 71 4.75 -26.01 -20.23
N GLU A 72 3.78 -26.49 -19.46
CA GLU A 72 3.83 -26.59 -17.99
C GLU A 72 4.62 -27.81 -17.47
N THR A 73 5.56 -28.35 -18.25
CA THR A 73 6.32 -29.53 -17.83
C THR A 73 6.98 -29.30 -16.46
N LYS A 74 6.74 -30.22 -15.52
CA LYS A 74 7.35 -30.13 -14.17
C LYS A 74 8.87 -30.16 -14.31
N GLN A 75 9.49 -29.03 -14.03
CA GLN A 75 10.93 -28.84 -14.12
C GLN A 75 11.59 -29.29 -12.82
N SER A 76 12.60 -30.14 -12.91
CA SER A 76 13.32 -30.64 -11.73
C SER A 76 14.30 -29.58 -11.22
N ASN A 77 15.04 -28.95 -12.13
CA ASN A 77 15.96 -27.88 -11.81
C ASN A 77 15.31 -26.55 -12.17
N VAL A 78 15.14 -25.68 -11.17
CA VAL A 78 14.64 -24.31 -11.37
C VAL A 78 15.58 -23.37 -10.64
N GLN A 79 16.18 -22.45 -11.39
CA GLN A 79 17.01 -21.37 -10.88
C GLN A 79 16.35 -20.05 -11.21
N VAL A 80 16.19 -19.19 -10.22
CA VAL A 80 15.60 -17.86 -10.39
C VAL A 80 16.64 -16.83 -10.01
N SER A 81 16.93 -15.92 -10.95
CA SER A 81 17.80 -14.78 -10.74
C SER A 81 17.03 -13.48 -10.94
N ARG A 82 17.45 -12.46 -10.21
CA ARG A 82 16.92 -11.11 -10.28
C ARG A 82 17.89 -10.23 -11.04
N GLU A 83 17.34 -9.23 -11.71
CA GLU A 83 18.11 -8.10 -12.22
C GLU A 83 19.25 -8.53 -13.17
N ALA A 84 18.94 -9.44 -14.10
CA ALA A 84 19.91 -10.00 -15.03
C ALA A 84 20.37 -8.96 -16.07
N TYR A 85 21.67 -8.69 -16.12
CA TYR A 85 22.26 -7.73 -17.06
C TYR A 85 22.11 -8.20 -18.51
N THR A 86 21.55 -7.35 -19.36
CA THR A 86 21.34 -7.63 -20.79
C THR A 86 22.54 -7.23 -21.64
N ILE A 87 22.51 -7.58 -22.93
CA ILE A 87 23.61 -7.32 -23.86
C ILE A 87 23.93 -5.82 -23.97
N ASN A 88 22.91 -4.95 -23.98
CA ASN A 88 23.10 -3.50 -24.08
C ASN A 88 23.19 -2.80 -22.71
N GLY A 89 23.38 -3.55 -21.62
CA GLY A 89 23.55 -2.97 -20.27
C GLY A 89 22.24 -2.59 -19.57
N GLY A 90 21.10 -3.00 -20.11
CA GLY A 90 19.83 -3.02 -19.40
C GLY A 90 19.78 -4.13 -18.35
N ARG A 91 18.62 -4.26 -17.70
CA ARG A 91 18.45 -5.17 -16.56
C ARG A 91 17.06 -5.77 -16.59
N LEU A 92 16.98 -7.06 -16.89
CA LEU A 92 15.74 -7.82 -16.88
C LEU A 92 15.34 -8.14 -15.43
N ASP A 93 14.09 -7.91 -15.07
CA ASP A 93 13.65 -8.07 -13.69
C ASP A 93 13.85 -9.49 -13.16
N ILE A 94 13.27 -10.51 -13.80
CA ILE A 94 13.39 -11.90 -13.35
C ILE A 94 13.79 -12.78 -14.52
N LEU A 95 14.79 -13.63 -14.30
CA LEU A 95 15.22 -14.66 -15.24
C LEU A 95 15.12 -16.02 -14.54
N ILE A 96 14.38 -16.94 -15.15
CA ILE A 96 14.20 -18.31 -14.66
C ILE A 96 14.82 -19.25 -15.67
N GLU A 97 15.79 -20.05 -15.23
CA GLU A 97 16.37 -21.13 -16.02
C GLU A 97 15.88 -22.47 -15.48
N THR A 98 15.51 -23.35 -16.40
CA THR A 98 15.00 -24.69 -16.11
C THR A 98 15.66 -25.73 -17.01
N ASP A 99 15.28 -27.00 -16.88
CA ASP A 99 15.86 -28.09 -17.68
C ASP A 99 15.65 -27.92 -19.20
N ASN A 100 14.58 -27.22 -19.63
CA ASN A 100 14.23 -27.07 -21.04
C ASN A 100 13.71 -25.68 -21.45
N GLN A 101 13.58 -24.76 -20.50
CA GLN A 101 13.06 -23.40 -20.73
C GLN A 101 13.95 -22.34 -20.10
N LEU A 102 14.08 -21.22 -20.81
CA LEU A 102 14.58 -19.95 -20.29
C LEU A 102 13.43 -18.94 -20.31
N ILE A 103 13.01 -18.47 -19.14
CA ILE A 103 11.85 -17.61 -18.97
C ILE A 103 12.33 -16.23 -18.50
N GLY A 104 12.07 -15.21 -19.28
CA GLY A 104 12.31 -13.82 -18.90
C GLY A 104 11.00 -13.12 -18.52
N ILE A 105 11.00 -12.46 -17.38
CA ILE A 105 9.86 -11.67 -16.89
C ILE A 105 10.32 -10.24 -16.64
N GLU A 106 9.64 -9.29 -17.27
CA GLU A 106 9.71 -7.88 -16.94
C GLU A 106 8.50 -7.52 -16.06
N ASN A 107 8.72 -6.95 -14.87
CA ASN A 107 7.67 -6.69 -13.89
C ASN A 107 7.32 -5.19 -13.83
N LYS A 108 6.05 -4.84 -14.07
CA LYS A 108 5.57 -3.45 -14.16
C LYS A 108 4.37 -3.19 -13.26
N ILE A 109 4.57 -2.33 -12.26
CA ILE A 109 3.51 -1.95 -11.32
C ILE A 109 3.04 -0.53 -11.56
N TYR A 110 3.96 0.44 -11.65
CA TYR A 110 3.59 1.85 -11.77
C TYR A 110 3.99 2.47 -13.10
N HIS A 111 5.09 2.02 -13.70
CA HIS A 111 5.63 2.64 -14.90
C HIS A 111 5.03 2.00 -16.14
N HIS A 112 4.69 2.84 -17.13
CA HIS A 112 4.46 2.39 -18.49
C HIS A 112 5.70 1.66 -19.00
N LEU A 113 5.49 0.69 -19.90
CA LEU A 113 6.53 -0.12 -20.48
C LEU A 113 7.45 0.71 -21.40
N ALA A 114 8.47 1.34 -20.83
CA ALA A 114 9.48 2.14 -21.55
C ALA A 114 10.79 1.37 -21.79
N ASN A 115 10.86 0.09 -21.39
CA ASN A 115 12.05 -0.74 -21.48
C ASN A 115 12.36 -1.15 -22.92
N ASP A 116 13.65 -1.38 -23.19
CA ASP A 116 14.12 -1.93 -24.46
C ASP A 116 13.84 -3.45 -24.53
N LEU A 117 12.57 -3.79 -24.80
CA LEU A 117 12.15 -5.18 -24.99
C LEU A 117 12.89 -5.87 -26.14
N ALA A 118 13.42 -5.11 -27.11
CA ALA A 118 14.20 -5.67 -28.19
C ALA A 118 15.55 -6.19 -27.69
N ASP A 119 16.22 -5.45 -26.80
CA ASP A 119 17.44 -5.91 -26.11
C ASP A 119 17.16 -7.12 -25.22
N TYR A 120 16.05 -7.13 -24.49
CA TYR A 120 15.69 -8.24 -23.61
C TYR A 120 15.41 -9.51 -24.41
N SER A 121 14.64 -9.39 -25.49
CA SER A 121 14.38 -10.49 -26.41
C SER A 121 15.69 -11.08 -26.95
N LYS A 122 16.59 -10.24 -27.48
CA LYS A 122 17.87 -10.69 -28.03
C LYS A 122 18.76 -11.34 -26.98
N SER A 123 18.76 -10.80 -25.76
CA SER A 123 19.52 -11.33 -24.64
C SER A 123 19.04 -12.73 -24.25
N LEU A 124 17.72 -12.90 -24.08
CA LEU A 124 17.10 -14.21 -23.79
C LEU A 124 17.38 -15.23 -24.90
N ASP A 125 17.19 -14.83 -26.17
CA ASP A 125 17.43 -15.72 -27.31
C ASP A 125 18.90 -16.17 -27.36
N LYS A 126 19.86 -15.28 -27.04
CA LYS A 126 21.29 -15.60 -27.00
C LYS A 126 21.64 -16.51 -25.82
N TRP A 127 21.10 -16.27 -24.64
CA TRP A 127 21.36 -17.08 -23.44
C TRP A 127 20.80 -18.50 -23.55
N ALA A 128 19.70 -18.68 -24.29
CA ALA A 128 19.10 -19.98 -24.52
C ALA A 128 19.86 -20.87 -25.52
N GLN A 129 20.64 -20.29 -26.45
CA GLN A 129 21.32 -21.04 -27.52
C GLN A 129 22.25 -22.17 -27.02
N PRO A 130 23.17 -21.95 -26.05
CA PRO A 130 24.15 -22.96 -25.65
C PRO A 130 23.51 -24.27 -25.17
N SER A 131 22.35 -24.17 -24.52
CA SER A 131 21.61 -25.29 -23.95
C SER A 131 20.35 -25.66 -24.75
N GLN A 132 20.11 -25.00 -25.90
CA GLN A 132 18.93 -25.18 -26.75
C GLN A 132 17.60 -25.08 -26.00
N LEU A 133 17.52 -24.14 -25.06
CA LEU A 133 16.31 -23.94 -24.25
C LEU A 133 15.21 -23.25 -25.06
N SER A 134 13.96 -23.61 -24.79
CA SER A 134 12.82 -22.87 -25.31
C SER A 134 12.65 -21.56 -24.54
N VAL A 135 12.41 -20.45 -25.25
CA VAL A 135 12.36 -19.11 -24.63
C VAL A 135 10.92 -18.70 -24.38
N VAL A 136 10.62 -18.28 -23.15
CA VAL A 136 9.33 -17.70 -22.77
C VAL A 136 9.57 -16.25 -22.33
N LYS A 137 8.83 -15.30 -22.88
CA LYS A 137 9.03 -13.86 -22.65
C LYS A 137 7.73 -13.27 -22.13
N ILE A 138 7.75 -12.68 -20.93
CA ILE A 138 6.56 -12.22 -20.22
C ILE A 138 6.75 -10.79 -19.75
N VAL A 139 5.76 -9.94 -20.00
CA VAL A 139 5.57 -8.68 -19.29
C VAL A 139 4.46 -8.93 -18.27
N LEU A 140 4.81 -8.92 -16.99
CA LEU A 140 3.86 -9.06 -15.88
C LEU A 140 3.54 -7.66 -15.36
N GLY A 141 2.28 -7.25 -15.39
CA GLY A 141 1.93 -5.94 -14.86
C GLY A 141 0.52 -5.75 -14.35
N ILE A 142 0.20 -4.54 -13.87
CA ILE A 142 -1.13 -4.22 -13.31
C ILE A 142 -2.17 -4.10 -14.42
N LYS A 143 -1.78 -3.60 -15.59
CA LYS A 143 -2.64 -3.40 -16.77
C LYS A 143 -2.05 -4.12 -17.98
N LYS A 144 -2.90 -4.45 -18.94
CA LYS A 144 -2.46 -4.98 -20.23
C LYS A 144 -1.68 -3.90 -20.99
N GLU A 145 -0.50 -4.26 -21.45
CA GLU A 145 0.34 -3.49 -22.35
C GLU A 145 0.36 -4.16 -23.73
N GLN A 146 0.78 -3.42 -24.76
CA GLN A 146 0.88 -3.99 -26.10
C GLN A 146 2.02 -5.03 -26.19
N GLU A 147 1.68 -6.23 -26.64
CA GLU A 147 2.66 -7.28 -26.89
C GLU A 147 3.65 -6.87 -27.99
N SER A 148 4.94 -7.05 -27.73
CA SER A 148 6.00 -6.71 -28.68
C SER A 148 7.23 -7.58 -28.46
N PHE A 149 8.01 -7.81 -29.52
CA PHE A 149 9.26 -8.60 -29.47
C PHE A 149 9.10 -10.02 -28.88
N GLY A 150 7.91 -10.61 -29.04
CA GLY A 150 7.58 -11.95 -28.54
C GLY A 150 7.23 -12.00 -27.06
N PHE A 151 7.15 -10.86 -26.37
CA PHE A 151 6.64 -10.79 -25.00
C PHE A 151 5.12 -10.88 -24.97
N VAL A 152 4.61 -11.85 -24.23
CA VAL A 152 3.19 -11.97 -23.90
C VAL A 152 2.91 -11.10 -22.67
N CYS A 153 1.81 -10.35 -22.70
CA CYS A 153 1.42 -9.52 -21.56
C CYS A 153 0.46 -10.28 -20.64
N ILE A 154 0.84 -10.47 -19.39
CA ILE A 154 0.03 -11.10 -18.34
C ILE A 154 -0.20 -10.08 -17.24
N THR A 155 -1.43 -9.96 -16.78
CA THR A 155 -1.76 -9.10 -15.64
C THR A 155 -1.61 -9.85 -14.33
N TYR A 156 -1.31 -9.12 -13.26
CA TYR A 156 -1.33 -9.68 -11.91
C TYR A 156 -2.70 -10.28 -11.55
N GLU A 157 -3.80 -9.67 -12.03
CA GLU A 157 -5.15 -10.19 -11.87
C GLU A 157 -5.31 -11.57 -12.51
N GLU A 158 -4.86 -11.76 -13.76
CA GLU A 158 -4.89 -13.06 -14.43
C GLU A 158 -4.04 -14.09 -13.69
N LEU A 159 -2.81 -13.71 -13.31
CA LEU A 159 -1.91 -14.58 -12.56
C LEU A 159 -2.53 -15.03 -11.24
N PHE A 160 -3.01 -14.09 -10.42
CA PHE A 160 -3.53 -14.40 -9.10
C PHE A 160 -4.88 -15.12 -9.16
N SER A 161 -5.72 -14.83 -10.15
CA SER A 161 -6.93 -15.62 -10.41
C SER A 161 -6.57 -17.08 -10.70
N LYS A 162 -5.56 -17.32 -11.54
CA LYS A 162 -5.08 -18.67 -11.86
C LYS A 162 -4.45 -19.38 -10.66
N VAL A 163 -3.68 -18.65 -9.84
CA VAL A 163 -3.10 -19.16 -8.60
C VAL A 163 -4.19 -19.55 -7.60
N LYS A 164 -5.19 -18.70 -7.39
CA LYS A 164 -6.33 -18.96 -6.49
C LYS A 164 -7.13 -20.20 -6.94
N GLU A 165 -7.39 -20.35 -8.25
CA GLU A 165 -8.04 -21.53 -8.84
C GLU A 165 -7.28 -22.82 -8.50
N ARG A 166 -5.94 -22.80 -8.60
CA ARG A 166 -5.09 -23.99 -8.44
C ARG A 166 -4.67 -24.26 -6.99
N LEU A 167 -4.81 -23.28 -6.10
CA LEU A 167 -4.31 -23.31 -4.72
C LEU A 167 -4.80 -24.52 -3.91
N GLY A 168 -6.05 -24.95 -4.14
CA GLY A 168 -6.63 -26.10 -3.43
C GLY A 168 -5.82 -27.39 -3.54
N SER A 169 -5.09 -27.58 -4.64
CA SER A 169 -4.23 -28.76 -4.86
C SER A 169 -2.90 -28.70 -4.09
N TYR A 170 -2.56 -27.55 -3.51
CA TYR A 170 -1.29 -27.28 -2.83
C TYR A 170 -1.47 -26.94 -1.35
N ALA A 171 -2.72 -26.77 -0.89
CA ALA A 171 -3.03 -26.35 0.48
C ALA A 171 -2.45 -27.31 1.54
N THR A 172 -2.43 -28.62 1.27
CA THR A 172 -1.94 -29.64 2.21
C THR A 172 -0.41 -29.74 2.30
N THR A 173 0.32 -29.22 1.30
CA THR A 173 1.80 -29.22 1.29
C THR A 173 2.39 -27.85 1.62
N SER A 174 1.56 -26.81 1.64
CA SER A 174 1.98 -25.43 1.84
C SER A 174 2.44 -25.16 3.28
N SER A 175 3.46 -24.31 3.42
CA SER A 175 3.77 -23.71 4.71
C SER A 175 2.72 -22.64 5.03
N GLN A 176 2.05 -22.77 6.18
CA GLN A 176 1.03 -21.80 6.60
C GLN A 176 1.56 -20.37 6.66
N LYS A 177 2.82 -20.20 7.12
CA LYS A 177 3.52 -18.91 7.14
C LYS A 177 3.60 -18.31 5.74
N TRP A 178 4.08 -19.08 4.77
CA TRP A 178 4.31 -18.59 3.42
C TRP A 178 3.02 -18.43 2.61
N LEU A 179 2.00 -19.25 2.91
CA LEU A 179 0.66 -19.04 2.38
C LEU A 179 0.08 -17.70 2.86
N LEU A 180 0.23 -17.37 4.14
CA LEU A 180 -0.20 -16.07 4.67
C LEU A 180 0.50 -14.91 3.93
N TYR A 181 1.82 -14.97 3.76
CA TYR A 181 2.57 -13.94 3.03
C TYR A 181 2.20 -13.86 1.54
N LEU A 182 1.89 -14.99 0.89
CA LEU A 182 1.42 -14.97 -0.49
C LEU A 182 0.06 -14.27 -0.60
N ILE A 183 -0.88 -14.62 0.28
CA ILE A 183 -2.22 -13.99 0.29
C ILE A 183 -2.10 -12.49 0.60
N ASP A 184 -1.22 -12.12 1.51
CA ASP A 184 -0.98 -10.71 1.83
C ASP A 184 -0.38 -9.96 0.62
N PHE A 185 0.61 -10.55 -0.06
CA PHE A 185 1.20 -9.99 -1.28
C PHE A 185 0.17 -9.84 -2.41
N ILE A 186 -0.68 -10.85 -2.63
CA ILE A 186 -1.77 -10.79 -3.61
C ILE A 186 -2.68 -9.60 -3.31
N ARG A 187 -3.12 -9.45 -2.05
CA ARG A 187 -3.99 -8.35 -1.62
C ARG A 187 -3.33 -6.99 -1.82
N THR A 188 -2.05 -6.84 -1.48
CA THR A 188 -1.34 -5.58 -1.69
C THR A 188 -1.34 -5.17 -3.16
N ILE A 189 -1.00 -6.09 -4.06
CA ILE A 189 -0.96 -5.80 -5.49
C ILE A 189 -2.39 -5.55 -6.04
N GLU A 190 -3.40 -6.26 -5.55
CA GLU A 190 -4.81 -6.02 -5.90
C GLU A 190 -5.24 -4.60 -5.52
N LYS A 191 -4.87 -4.11 -4.32
CA LYS A 191 -5.12 -2.71 -3.91
C LYS A 191 -4.44 -1.69 -4.86
N LEU A 192 -3.26 -2.01 -5.40
CA LEU A 192 -2.51 -1.10 -6.29
C LEU A 192 -3.17 -0.89 -7.66
N LYS A 193 -4.03 -1.82 -8.10
CA LYS A 193 -4.82 -1.64 -9.33
C LYS A 193 -5.78 -0.45 -9.22
N GLY A 194 -5.95 0.09 -8.01
CA GLY A 194 -7.07 0.93 -7.62
C GLY A 194 -8.22 0.00 -7.26
N ASP A 195 -8.88 0.29 -6.14
CA ASP A 195 -10.22 -0.20 -5.88
C ASP A 195 -10.99 -0.22 -7.21
N ASP A 196 -11.71 -1.31 -7.46
CA ASP A 196 -12.73 -1.29 -8.50
C ASP A 196 -13.46 0.05 -8.39
N MET A 197 -13.53 0.81 -9.49
CA MET A 197 -14.28 2.07 -9.55
C MET A 197 -15.80 1.85 -9.37
N GLU A 198 -16.22 0.80 -8.67
CA GLU A 198 -17.49 0.79 -7.99
C GLU A 198 -17.32 1.56 -6.69
N PHE A 199 -17.88 2.77 -6.67
CA PHE A 199 -18.13 3.49 -5.43
C PHE A 199 -18.77 2.52 -4.43
N ASN A 200 -18.04 2.25 -3.35
CA ASN A 200 -18.55 1.42 -2.29
C ASN A 200 -19.66 2.20 -1.54
N GLU A 201 -20.33 1.57 -0.59
CA GLU A 201 -21.43 2.24 0.13
C GLU A 201 -20.97 3.50 0.88
N ASN A 202 -19.71 3.54 1.35
CA ASN A 202 -19.13 4.74 1.96
C ASN A 202 -18.91 5.84 0.94
N ASP A 203 -18.35 5.52 -0.23
CA ASP A 203 -18.11 6.50 -1.28
C ASP A 203 -19.43 7.12 -1.78
N LYS A 204 -20.45 6.27 -2.00
CA LYS A 204 -21.79 6.72 -2.40
C LYS A 204 -22.40 7.64 -1.35
N PHE A 205 -22.28 7.31 -0.07
CA PHE A 205 -22.77 8.15 1.01
C PHE A 205 -22.16 9.57 0.96
N PHE A 206 -20.84 9.69 0.76
CA PHE A 206 -20.20 11.01 0.68
C PHE A 206 -20.58 11.78 -0.57
N ILE A 207 -20.75 11.11 -1.72
CA ILE A 207 -21.21 11.72 -2.96
C ILE A 207 -22.64 12.25 -2.81
N GLU A 208 -23.55 11.43 -2.29
CA GLU A 208 -24.96 11.77 -2.14
C GLU A 208 -25.21 12.86 -1.08
N ASN A 209 -24.33 12.96 -0.08
CA ASN A 209 -24.47 13.89 1.05
C ASN A 209 -23.47 15.06 1.04
N GLU A 210 -22.79 15.34 -0.08
CA GLU A 210 -21.72 16.34 -0.18
C GLU A 210 -22.08 17.68 0.49
N ASP A 211 -23.23 18.26 0.14
CA ASP A 211 -23.67 19.56 0.67
C ASP A 211 -23.92 19.54 2.18
N ARG A 212 -24.51 18.45 2.70
CA ARG A 212 -24.81 18.28 4.13
C ARG A 212 -23.51 18.10 4.92
N VAL A 213 -22.58 17.28 4.41
CA VAL A 213 -21.26 17.06 5.01
C VAL A 213 -20.46 18.36 5.01
N ASN A 214 -20.41 19.08 3.88
CA ASN A 214 -19.72 20.37 3.80
C ASN A 214 -20.32 21.40 4.77
N SER A 215 -21.64 21.44 4.90
CA SER A 215 -22.33 22.32 5.85
C SER A 215 -21.98 21.99 7.30
N LEU A 216 -21.94 20.70 7.66
CA LEU A 216 -21.54 20.21 8.98
C LEU A 216 -20.08 20.57 9.29
N VAL A 217 -19.16 20.29 8.36
CA VAL A 217 -17.73 20.62 8.50
C VAL A 217 -17.54 22.12 8.66
N ASN A 218 -18.25 22.94 7.87
CA ASN A 218 -18.19 24.40 8.00
C ASN A 218 -18.73 24.89 9.34
N ALA A 219 -19.84 24.33 9.83
CA ALA A 219 -20.37 24.65 11.16
C ALA A 219 -19.37 24.29 12.27
N ARG A 220 -18.75 23.10 12.19
CA ARG A 220 -17.68 22.67 13.09
C ARG A 220 -16.49 23.63 13.06
N ASN A 221 -16.01 24.01 11.87
CA ASN A 221 -14.87 24.92 11.72
C ASN A 221 -15.16 26.32 12.29
N ARG A 222 -16.39 26.82 12.11
CA ARG A 222 -16.83 28.07 12.75
C ARG A 222 -16.84 27.94 14.27
N PHE A 223 -17.31 26.82 14.81
CA PHE A 223 -17.29 26.57 16.25
C PHE A 223 -15.85 26.48 16.79
N LEU A 224 -14.97 25.73 16.14
CA LEU A 224 -13.54 25.65 16.51
C LEU A 224 -12.86 27.03 16.45
N SER A 225 -13.21 27.85 15.46
CA SER A 225 -12.69 29.23 15.37
C SER A 225 -13.12 30.10 16.56
N LYS A 226 -14.36 29.93 17.06
CA LYS A 226 -14.82 30.59 18.29
C LYS A 226 -14.09 30.08 19.54
N LEU A 227 -13.75 28.79 19.62
CA LEU A 227 -12.93 28.28 20.72
C LEU A 227 -11.52 28.86 20.67
N ASN A 228 -10.93 28.93 19.47
CA ASN A 228 -9.60 29.52 19.28
C ASN A 228 -9.56 31.01 19.61
N SER A 229 -10.63 31.77 19.37
CA SER A 229 -10.69 33.18 19.80
C SER A 229 -10.72 33.30 21.32
N LYS A 230 -11.45 32.42 22.02
CA LYS A 230 -11.43 32.38 23.49
C LYS A 230 -10.06 32.06 24.08
N VAL A 231 -9.24 31.26 23.42
CA VAL A 231 -7.85 31.01 23.85
C VAL A 231 -7.02 32.31 23.82
N ARG A 232 -7.29 33.19 22.84
CA ARG A 232 -6.63 34.51 22.77
C ARG A 232 -7.12 35.44 23.86
N GLU A 233 -8.43 35.48 24.11
CA GLU A 233 -9.01 36.24 25.22
C GLU A 233 -8.41 35.77 26.57
N LEU A 234 -8.28 34.45 26.78
CA LEU A 234 -7.61 33.90 27.96
C LEU A 234 -6.14 34.30 28.07
N GLN A 235 -5.41 34.41 26.96
CA GLN A 235 -4.03 34.89 26.98
C GLN A 235 -3.96 36.35 27.44
N GLU A 236 -4.92 37.18 27.05
CA GLU A 236 -4.99 38.59 27.45
C GLU A 236 -5.38 38.77 28.92
N GLU A 237 -6.25 37.89 29.45
CA GLU A 237 -6.70 37.94 30.85
C GLU A 237 -5.74 37.27 31.84
N ILE A 238 -5.01 36.23 31.41
CA ILE A 238 -4.07 35.50 32.26
C ILE A 238 -2.70 36.14 32.18
N GLU A 239 -2.34 36.90 33.22
CA GLU A 239 -0.99 37.43 33.37
C GLU A 239 0.06 36.30 33.30
N LYS A 240 1.13 36.53 32.53
CA LYS A 240 2.27 35.62 32.47
C LYS A 240 2.89 35.52 33.86
N PRO A 241 2.98 34.31 34.48
CA PRO A 241 3.66 34.15 35.76
C PRO A 241 5.11 34.65 35.72
N GLU A 242 5.62 35.14 36.85
CA GLU A 242 6.97 35.71 36.93
C GLU A 242 8.05 34.67 36.58
N ALA A 243 7.90 33.43 37.07
CA ALA A 243 8.79 32.30 36.79
C ALA A 243 8.62 31.68 35.39
N CYS A 244 7.60 32.11 34.62
CA CYS A 244 7.35 31.61 33.27
C CYS A 244 8.27 32.32 32.27
N GLU A 245 9.09 31.57 31.55
CA GLU A 245 9.99 32.12 30.53
C GLU A 245 9.19 32.67 29.34
N LYS A 246 8.15 31.95 28.91
CA LYS A 246 7.38 32.27 27.71
C LYS A 246 5.93 31.85 27.84
N GLN A 247 5.02 32.78 27.54
CA GLN A 247 3.59 32.50 27.34
C GLN A 247 3.25 32.69 25.86
N TRP A 248 2.64 31.70 25.22
CA TRP A 248 2.34 31.73 23.79
C TRP A 248 1.19 30.78 23.41
N ILE A 249 0.66 30.92 22.20
CA ILE A 249 -0.41 30.05 21.70
C ILE A 249 0.15 29.00 20.75
N TYR A 250 -0.01 27.73 21.11
CA TYR A 250 0.31 26.59 20.24
C TYR A 250 -0.91 26.16 19.43
N ALA A 251 -0.70 25.92 18.13
CA ALA A 251 -1.70 25.39 17.20
C ALA A 251 -3.09 26.08 17.27
N LYS A 252 -3.11 27.38 17.59
CA LYS A 252 -4.31 28.24 17.76
C LYS A 252 -5.28 27.85 18.88
N SER A 253 -5.04 26.74 19.59
CA SER A 253 -6.03 26.09 20.46
C SER A 253 -5.51 25.79 21.86
N CYS A 254 -4.24 26.06 22.14
CA CYS A 254 -3.60 25.81 23.43
C CYS A 254 -2.83 27.05 23.88
N LEU A 255 -3.11 27.54 25.09
CA LEU A 255 -2.27 28.53 25.75
C LEU A 255 -1.17 27.78 26.52
N VAL A 256 0.08 28.04 26.17
CA VAL A 256 1.26 27.36 26.71
C VAL A 256 2.04 28.31 27.61
N HIS A 257 2.42 27.83 28.80
CA HIS A 257 3.38 28.49 29.69
C HIS A 257 4.64 27.62 29.82
N ASP A 258 5.76 28.11 29.32
CA ASP A 258 7.05 27.45 29.42
C ASP A 258 7.81 27.91 30.68
N PHE A 259 8.42 26.97 31.38
CA PHE A 259 9.23 27.18 32.58
C PHE A 259 10.56 26.43 32.46
N ASN A 260 11.61 26.99 33.03
CA ASN A 260 12.89 26.31 33.18
C ASN A 260 13.17 26.10 34.67
N LEU A 261 13.11 24.84 35.10
CA LEU A 261 13.37 24.45 36.48
C LEU A 261 14.63 23.58 36.52
N SER A 262 15.71 24.16 37.06
CA SER A 262 16.99 23.47 37.26
C SER A 262 17.57 22.84 35.97
N GLY A 263 17.43 23.54 34.83
CA GLY A 263 17.93 23.09 33.53
C GLY A 263 16.96 22.20 32.75
N ASN A 264 15.77 21.92 33.28
CA ASN A 264 14.72 21.17 32.60
C ASN A 264 13.63 22.13 32.09
N SER A 265 13.25 21.96 30.82
CA SER A 265 12.11 22.68 30.23
C SER A 265 10.80 21.96 30.57
N ILE A 266 9.84 22.71 31.13
CA ILE A 266 8.50 22.22 31.49
C ILE A 266 7.47 23.15 30.86
N ALA A 267 6.54 22.59 30.09
CA ALA A 267 5.42 23.32 29.51
C ALA A 267 4.11 22.97 30.22
N PHE A 268 3.30 23.99 30.52
CA PHE A 268 1.92 23.82 30.95
C PHE A 268 0.97 24.18 29.81
N ASP A 269 0.20 23.19 29.38
CA ASP A 269 -0.71 23.29 28.25
C ASP A 269 -2.16 23.47 28.71
N LEU A 270 -2.74 24.62 28.42
CA LEU A 270 -4.14 24.94 28.71
C LEU A 270 -4.97 24.86 27.43
N TYR A 271 -5.68 23.74 27.27
CA TYR A 271 -6.58 23.51 26.14
C TYR A 271 -7.98 24.03 26.42
N VAL A 272 -8.55 24.72 25.43
CA VAL A 272 -9.99 25.00 25.38
C VAL A 272 -10.63 23.99 24.44
N SER A 273 -11.41 23.06 25.00
CA SER A 273 -12.06 22.00 24.24
C SER A 273 -13.59 22.13 24.25
N PRO A 274 -14.29 21.47 23.29
CA PRO A 274 -15.75 21.38 23.30
C PRO A 274 -16.34 20.77 24.59
N ALA A 275 -15.58 19.92 25.28
CA ALA A 275 -15.97 19.30 26.56
C ALA A 275 -15.70 20.19 27.78
N GLY A 276 -15.23 21.43 27.58
CA GLY A 276 -14.81 22.36 28.63
C GLY A 276 -13.29 22.53 28.70
N GLY A 277 -12.83 23.46 29.55
CA GLY A 277 -11.42 23.66 29.86
C GLY A 277 -10.91 22.52 30.73
N THR A 278 -10.29 21.52 30.12
CA THR A 278 -9.58 20.48 30.85
C THR A 278 -8.20 21.01 31.21
N LYS A 279 -7.82 20.98 32.49
CA LYS A 279 -6.39 20.84 32.83
C LYS A 279 -5.95 19.57 32.13
N GLY A 280 -5.25 19.69 31.00
CA GLY A 280 -4.54 18.57 30.44
C GLY A 280 -3.60 18.08 31.53
N SER A 281 -3.77 16.85 31.97
CA SER A 281 -2.68 16.08 32.57
C SER A 281 -1.63 15.92 31.47
N GLY A 282 -0.89 16.99 31.21
CA GLY A 282 0.23 16.99 30.30
C GLY A 282 1.30 16.13 30.93
N LEU A 283 1.58 14.99 30.30
CA LEU A 283 2.90 14.38 30.40
C LEU A 283 3.93 15.51 30.23
N ALA A 284 4.82 15.64 31.21
CA ALA A 284 6.04 16.39 31.04
C ALA A 284 6.77 15.81 29.81
N CYS A 285 6.64 16.46 28.67
CA CYS A 285 7.45 16.13 27.51
C CYS A 285 8.82 16.77 27.77
N CYS A 286 9.65 16.08 28.56
CA CYS A 286 11.07 16.38 28.64
C CYS A 286 11.68 16.08 27.28
N TYR A 287 11.92 17.10 26.46
CA TYR A 287 12.91 16.99 25.40
C TYR A 287 14.27 16.96 26.09
N LEU A 288 14.85 15.75 26.21
CA LEU A 288 16.26 15.53 26.55
C LEU A 288 17.16 15.92 25.37
#